data_AF-A0A943JSL1-F1
#
_entry.id   AF-A0A943JSL1-F1
#
_cell.length_a   1.000
_cell.length_b   1.000
_cell.length_c   1.000
_cell.angle_alpha   90.00
_cell.angle_beta   90.00
_cell.angle_gamma   90.00
#
_symmetry.space_group_name_H-M   'P 1'
#
loop_
_entity.id
_entity.type
_entity.pdbx_description
1 polymer ?
#
loop_
_entity_poly.entity_id
_entity_poly.type
_entity_poly.pdbx_seq_one_letter_code
_entity_poly.pdbx_strand_id
1 'polypeptide(L)'
;MSKTISQANLPNIKLTVDSFSLGRGNMDIIGIFPSGQKSDDYIQPSGAFAWRKDVAKLGFTNTQGSYTETSMLFTASKSWTGTTNSVSPQTNVLGNGQALDITPAYYTTHIWLRTS
;
A
#
# COMPACT_ATOMS: atom_id res chain seq x y z
N MET A 1 20.86 -38.93 -20.80
CA MET A 1 20.86 -37.51 -21.21
C MET A 1 19.76 -36.81 -20.40
N SER A 2 20.09 -35.85 -19.54
CA SER A 2 19.06 -35.13 -18.76
C SER A 2 18.43 -34.05 -19.63
N LYS A 3 17.11 -33.96 -19.62
CA LYS A 3 16.36 -32.84 -20.20
C LYS A 3 16.04 -31.88 -19.05
N THR A 4 16.40 -30.62 -19.19
CA THR A 4 16.22 -29.61 -18.14
C THR A 4 15.17 -28.60 -18.58
N ILE A 5 14.26 -28.26 -17.68
CA ILE A 5 13.29 -27.17 -17.89
C ILE A 5 14.05 -25.85 -17.73
N SER A 6 13.96 -24.99 -18.75
CA SER A 6 14.46 -23.61 -18.70
C SER A 6 13.30 -22.62 -18.69
N GLN A 7 13.60 -21.34 -18.42
CA GLN A 7 12.60 -20.28 -18.43
C GLN A 7 11.85 -20.17 -19.77
N ALA A 8 12.52 -20.45 -20.90
CA ALA A 8 11.88 -20.47 -22.21
C ALA A 8 10.74 -21.52 -22.29
N ASN A 9 10.87 -22.62 -21.55
CA ASN A 9 9.87 -23.68 -21.54
C ASN A 9 8.65 -23.36 -20.67
N LEU A 10 8.63 -22.20 -20.00
CA LEU A 10 7.50 -21.76 -19.21
C LEU A 10 6.44 -21.07 -20.09
N PRO A 11 5.16 -21.10 -19.69
CA PRO A 11 4.07 -20.45 -20.41
C PRO A 11 4.31 -18.95 -20.65
N ASN A 12 3.92 -18.48 -21.84
CA ASN A 12 3.87 -17.04 -22.16
C ASN A 12 2.53 -16.42 -21.68
N ILE A 13 2.21 -16.61 -20.39
CA ILE A 13 1.03 -16.01 -19.77
C ILE A 13 1.42 -15.30 -18.48
N LYS A 14 0.71 -14.22 -18.16
CA LYS A 14 0.77 -13.59 -16.84
C LYS A 14 -0.14 -14.35 -15.90
N LEU A 15 0.35 -14.65 -14.70
CA LEU A 15 -0.48 -15.19 -13.64
C LEU A 15 -1.04 -14.04 -12.81
N THR A 16 -2.33 -14.08 -12.56
CA THR A 16 -2.97 -13.17 -11.59
C THR A 16 -2.72 -13.72 -10.20
N VAL A 17 -2.15 -12.89 -9.33
CA VAL A 17 -1.96 -13.23 -7.92
C VAL A 17 -3.24 -12.90 -7.18
N ASP A 18 -3.53 -13.66 -6.13
CA ASP A 18 -4.68 -13.39 -5.26
C ASP A 18 -4.69 -11.93 -4.81
N SER A 19 -5.87 -11.32 -4.90
CA SER A 19 -6.02 -9.93 -4.51
C SER A 19 -5.79 -9.80 -3.01
N PHE A 20 -4.99 -8.82 -2.62
CA PHE A 20 -4.83 -8.44 -1.23
C PHE A 20 -5.09 -6.95 -1.06
N SER A 21 -5.52 -6.58 0.14
CA SER A 21 -5.66 -5.18 0.51
C SER A 21 -4.48 -4.80 1.40
N LEU A 22 -3.78 -3.73 1.03
CA LEU A 22 -2.78 -3.13 1.91
C LEU A 22 -3.50 -2.18 2.87
N GLY A 23 -3.55 -2.55 4.14
CA GLY A 23 -3.92 -1.60 5.18
C GLY A 23 -2.84 -0.52 5.28
N ARG A 24 -3.23 0.75 5.29
CA ARG A 24 -2.35 1.78 5.86
C ARG A 24 -2.34 1.51 7.36
N GLY A 25 -1.18 1.20 7.94
CA GLY A 25 -1.07 1.09 9.39
C GLY A 25 -1.62 2.35 10.05
N ASN A 26 -2.18 2.22 11.25
CA ASN A 26 -2.61 3.35 12.07
C ASN A 26 -1.38 4.09 12.61
N MET A 27 -0.68 4.83 11.76
CA MET A 27 0.37 5.72 12.22
C MET A 27 -0.27 6.94 12.88
N ASP A 28 -0.22 6.98 14.21
CA ASP A 28 -0.74 8.12 14.96
C ASP A 28 0.30 9.25 14.96
N ILE A 29 0.26 10.08 13.91
CA ILE A 29 1.06 11.30 13.86
C ILE A 29 0.34 12.36 14.68
N ILE A 30 0.89 12.64 15.85
CA ILE A 30 0.40 13.67 16.76
C ILE A 30 1.39 14.83 16.84
N GLY A 31 0.88 16.04 16.95
CA GLY A 31 1.69 17.24 17.08
C GLY A 31 0.97 18.29 17.90
N ILE A 32 1.74 19.10 18.63
CA ILE A 32 1.23 20.27 19.35
C ILE A 32 2.07 21.45 18.92
N PHE A 33 1.42 22.52 18.50
CA PHE A 33 2.10 23.78 18.22
C PHE A 33 1.37 24.93 18.93
N PRO A 34 2.12 25.94 19.40
CA PRO A 34 1.53 27.14 19.97
C PRO A 34 0.70 27.83 18.89
N SER A 35 -0.47 28.30 19.29
CA SER A 35 -1.38 29.06 18.42
C SER A 35 -1.77 30.34 19.12
N GLY A 36 -1.98 31.39 18.35
CA GLY A 36 -2.33 32.71 18.88
C GLY A 36 -3.64 32.74 19.67
N GLN A 37 -3.96 33.94 20.17
CA GLN A 37 -5.10 34.24 21.03
C GLN A 37 -6.39 33.49 20.67
N LYS A 38 -7.04 32.92 21.69
CA LYS A 38 -8.43 32.46 21.60
C LYS A 38 -9.35 33.69 21.73
N SER A 39 -9.75 34.31 20.62
CA SER A 39 -10.86 35.26 20.58
C SER A 39 -12.20 34.54 20.40
N ASP A 40 -13.31 35.17 20.80
CA ASP A 40 -14.66 34.57 20.71
C ASP A 40 -15.18 34.41 19.26
N ASP A 41 -14.52 35.03 18.27
CA ASP A 41 -14.84 34.98 16.83
C ASP A 41 -14.06 33.90 16.04
N TYR A 42 -13.55 32.86 16.69
CA TYR A 42 -12.59 31.94 16.07
C TYR A 42 -13.22 30.84 15.18
N ILE A 43 -12.63 30.60 14.00
CA ILE A 43 -12.96 29.50 13.08
C ILE A 43 -12.73 28.15 13.77
N GLN A 44 -13.77 27.37 14.03
CA GLN A 44 -13.62 26.08 14.70
C GLN A 44 -12.68 25.14 13.93
N PRO A 45 -11.64 24.56 14.59
CA PRO A 45 -10.75 23.64 13.92
C PRO A 45 -11.53 22.39 13.49
N SER A 46 -11.17 21.85 12.33
CA SER A 46 -11.84 20.70 11.73
C SER A 46 -10.81 19.67 11.21
N GLY A 47 -11.29 18.46 10.90
CA GLY A 47 -10.44 17.36 10.43
C GLY A 47 -9.42 16.91 11.48
N ALA A 48 -8.13 16.95 11.13
CA ALA A 48 -7.03 16.55 12.01
C ALA A 48 -6.76 17.51 13.17
N PHE A 49 -7.32 18.72 13.14
CA PHE A 49 -6.99 19.77 14.10
C PHE A 49 -8.04 19.88 15.20
N ALA A 50 -7.59 20.12 16.42
CA ALA A 50 -8.46 20.39 17.57
C ALA A 50 -7.80 21.40 18.50
N TRP A 51 -8.62 22.13 19.25
CA TRP A 51 -8.10 22.91 20.37
C TRP A 51 -7.68 22.02 21.52
N ARG A 52 -6.48 22.23 22.05
CA ARG A 52 -5.99 21.50 23.21
C ARG A 52 -6.73 21.99 24.46
N LYS A 53 -7.36 21.07 25.18
CA LYS A 53 -8.19 21.38 26.36
C LYS A 53 -7.40 21.38 27.69
N ASP A 54 -6.20 20.79 27.68
CA ASP A 54 -5.47 20.42 28.91
C ASP A 54 -4.27 21.33 29.22
N VAL A 55 -3.94 22.30 28.36
CA VAL A 55 -2.96 23.32 28.73
C VAL A 55 -3.63 24.33 29.64
N ALA A 56 -3.07 24.51 30.84
CA ALA A 56 -3.36 25.67 31.66
C ALA A 56 -3.26 26.91 30.77
N LYS A 57 -4.34 27.68 30.70
CA LYS A 57 -4.38 28.96 30.02
C LYS A 57 -3.25 29.80 30.60
N LEU A 58 -2.15 29.94 29.88
CA LEU A 58 -1.10 30.87 30.27
C LEU A 58 -1.68 32.26 30.00
N GLY A 59 -2.07 32.92 31.09
CA GLY A 59 -2.56 34.29 31.04
C GLY A 59 -1.36 35.21 30.84
N PHE A 60 -1.33 35.87 29.69
CA PHE A 60 -0.34 36.90 29.40
C PHE A 60 -1.01 38.26 29.51
N THR A 61 -0.33 39.20 30.15
CA THR A 61 -0.76 40.60 30.21
C THR A 61 0.29 41.42 29.48
N ASN A 62 -0.10 42.07 28.39
CA ASN A 62 0.73 43.09 27.75
C ASN A 62 0.03 44.45 27.86
N THR A 63 0.66 45.51 27.35
CA THR A 63 0.14 46.89 27.37
C THR A 63 -1.22 47.04 26.66
N GLN A 64 -1.65 46.04 25.88
CA GLN A 64 -2.91 46.01 25.12
C GLN A 64 -4.03 45.18 25.78
N GLY A 65 -3.75 44.52 26.92
CA GLY A 65 -4.74 43.77 27.70
C GLY A 65 -4.30 42.37 28.09
N SER A 66 -5.18 41.65 28.79
CA SER A 66 -4.97 40.24 29.14
C SER A 66 -5.48 39.31 28.05
N TYR A 67 -4.67 38.32 27.67
CA TYR A 67 -5.08 37.29 26.74
C TYR A 67 -4.65 35.90 27.20
N THR A 68 -5.35 34.90 26.69
CA THR A 68 -5.03 33.50 26.88
C THR A 68 -4.44 32.95 25.60
N GLU A 69 -3.24 32.38 25.68
CA GLU A 69 -2.75 31.52 24.61
C GLU A 69 -3.34 30.12 24.74
N THR A 70 -3.72 29.56 23.60
CA THR A 70 -4.13 28.15 23.49
C THR A 70 -3.17 27.44 22.54
N SER A 71 -3.16 26.13 22.55
CA SER A 71 -2.35 25.35 21.58
C SER A 71 -3.28 24.56 20.68
N MET A 72 -2.84 24.40 19.43
CA MET A 72 -3.49 23.52 18.48
C MET A 72 -2.91 22.12 18.63
N LEU A 73 -3.81 21.15 18.78
CA LEU A 73 -3.52 19.74 18.66
C LEU A 73 -3.73 19.32 17.21
N PHE A 74 -2.74 18.65 16.65
CA PHE A 74 -2.84 17.91 15.40
C PHE A 74 -2.88 16.42 15.73
N THR A 75 -3.85 15.71 15.16
CA THR A 75 -4.01 14.26 15.27
C THR A 75 -4.38 13.72 13.90
N ALA A 76 -3.37 13.24 13.16
CA ALA A 76 -3.55 12.76 11.79
C ALA A 76 -4.57 11.64 11.70
N SER A 77 -4.63 10.75 12.69
CA SER A 77 -5.56 9.62 12.75
C SER A 77 -7.05 10.03 12.76
N LYS A 78 -7.39 11.30 13.00
CA LYS A 78 -8.77 11.81 12.87
C LYS A 78 -9.21 12.04 11.42
N SER A 79 -8.27 12.14 10.47
CA SER A 79 -8.56 12.38 9.05
C SER A 79 -7.87 11.37 8.12
N TRP A 80 -6.83 10.70 8.60
CA TRP A 80 -6.05 9.71 7.87
C TRP A 80 -6.43 8.31 8.35
N THR A 81 -7.64 7.89 8.01
CA THR A 81 -8.11 6.51 8.20
C THR A 81 -8.49 5.92 6.86
N GLY A 82 -8.17 4.64 6.63
CA GLY A 82 -8.63 3.92 5.45
C GLY A 82 -7.68 2.84 4.98
N THR A 83 -8.26 1.72 4.56
CA THR A 83 -7.58 0.67 3.80
C THR A 83 -7.27 1.19 2.40
N THR A 84 -6.13 0.82 1.81
CA THR A 84 -5.94 1.09 0.37
C THR A 84 -6.84 0.16 -0.45
N ASN A 85 -7.18 0.57 -1.66
CA ASN A 85 -7.97 -0.23 -2.60
C ASN A 85 -7.34 -1.62 -2.78
N SER A 86 -8.17 -2.65 -3.01
CA SER A 86 -7.69 -3.99 -3.31
C SER A 86 -6.74 -3.96 -4.51
N VAL A 87 -5.54 -4.53 -4.35
CA VAL A 87 -4.57 -4.67 -5.44
C VAL A 87 -4.62 -6.11 -5.93
N SER A 88 -4.71 -6.31 -7.24
CA SER A 88 -4.62 -7.63 -7.88
C SER A 88 -3.40 -7.65 -8.80
N PRO A 89 -2.19 -7.83 -8.26
CA PRO A 89 -0.98 -7.78 -9.05
C PRO A 89 -0.92 -8.98 -10.01
N GLN A 90 -0.27 -8.76 -11.14
CA GLN A 90 0.02 -9.82 -12.10
C GLN A 90 1.53 -10.04 -12.17
N THR A 91 1.94 -11.27 -12.42
CA THR A 91 3.34 -11.57 -12.71
C THR A 91 3.74 -10.96 -14.04
N ASN A 92 5.05 -10.80 -14.25
CA ASN A 92 5.56 -10.74 -15.61
C ASN A 92 5.29 -12.08 -16.31
N VAL A 93 5.38 -12.05 -17.64
CA VAL A 93 5.34 -13.27 -18.44
C VAL A 93 6.42 -14.23 -17.94
N LEU A 94 6.05 -15.48 -17.68
CA LEU A 94 6.94 -16.47 -17.07
C LEU A 94 8.02 -16.98 -18.04
N GLY A 95 7.69 -17.12 -19.32
CA GLY A 95 8.59 -17.61 -20.36
C GLY A 95 8.17 -17.18 -21.77
N ASN A 96 8.60 -17.91 -22.79
CA ASN A 96 8.22 -17.65 -24.18
C ASN A 96 7.40 -18.80 -24.80
N GLY A 97 6.96 -19.77 -24.00
CA GLY A 97 6.08 -20.87 -24.42
C GLY A 97 6.73 -21.89 -25.36
N GLN A 98 8.06 -21.99 -25.36
CA GLN A 98 8.78 -22.96 -26.21
C GLN A 98 8.59 -24.38 -25.70
N ALA A 99 8.04 -25.26 -26.53
CA ALA A 99 7.81 -26.66 -26.15
C ALA A 99 9.13 -27.34 -25.75
N LEU A 100 9.09 -28.09 -24.63
CA LEU A 100 10.21 -28.94 -24.25
C LEU A 100 10.18 -30.21 -25.09
N ASP A 101 11.23 -30.44 -25.88
CA ASP A 101 11.39 -31.71 -26.58
C ASP A 101 11.76 -32.83 -25.60
N ILE A 102 10.79 -33.72 -25.37
CA ILE A 102 10.93 -34.92 -24.52
C ILE A 102 11.25 -36.18 -25.33
N THR A 103 11.49 -36.06 -26.64
CA THR A 103 11.74 -37.22 -27.49
C THR A 103 13.04 -37.91 -27.05
N PRO A 104 12.99 -39.19 -26.64
CA PRO A 104 14.20 -39.94 -26.34
C PRO A 104 14.98 -40.19 -27.64
N ALA A 105 16.26 -40.58 -27.53
CA ALA A 105 16.98 -41.03 -28.71
C ALA A 105 16.29 -42.27 -29.29
N TYR A 106 16.00 -42.27 -30.59
CA TYR A 106 15.32 -43.38 -31.27
C TYR A 106 16.00 -43.69 -32.61
N TYR A 107 15.79 -44.92 -33.07
CA TYR A 107 16.06 -45.32 -34.45
C TYR A 107 14.73 -45.51 -35.17
N THR A 108 14.66 -45.12 -36.44
CA THR A 108 13.46 -45.31 -37.25
C THR A 108 13.52 -46.65 -37.96
N THR A 109 12.44 -47.43 -37.90
CA THR A 109 12.30 -48.71 -38.62
C THR A 109 10.95 -48.78 -39.34
N HIS A 110 10.87 -49.60 -40.39
CA HIS A 110 9.59 -49.91 -41.03
C HIS A 110 8.90 -51.03 -40.27
N ILE A 111 7.67 -50.79 -39.80
CA ILE A 111 6.79 -51.80 -39.21
C ILE A 111 5.69 -52.12 -40.23
N TRP A 112 5.62 -53.36 -40.66
CA TRP A 112 4.62 -53.82 -41.63
C TRP A 112 3.56 -54.65 -40.92
N LEU A 113 2.29 -54.29 -41.13
CA LEU A 113 1.15 -55.13 -40.74
C LEU A 113 0.83 -56.08 -41.89
N ARG A 114 0.79 -57.38 -41.62
CA ARG A 114 0.31 -58.37 -42.59
C ARG A 114 -1.20 -58.27 -42.72
N THR A 115 -1.70 -58.10 -43.94
CA THR A 115 -3.13 -57.87 -44.22
C THR A 115 -3.87 -59.11 -44.74
N SER A 116 -3.16 -60.22 -45.00
CA SER A 116 -3.71 -61.50 -45.49
C SER A 116 -2.81 -62.68 -45.18
#